data_AF-A0A8J1TF19-F1
#
_entry.id   AF-A0A8J1TF19-F1
#
_cell.length_a   1.000
_cell.length_b   1.000
_cell.length_c   1.000
_cell.angle_alpha   90.00
_cell.angle_beta   90.00
_cell.angle_gamma   90.00
#
_symmetry.space_group_name_H-M   'P 1'
#
loop_
_entity.id
_entity.type
_entity.pdbx_description
1 polymer ?
#
loop_
_entity_poly.entity_id
_entity_poly.type
_entity_poly.pdbx_seq_one_letter_code
_entity_poly.pdbx_strand_id
1 'polypeptide(L)'
;MLPNAAEWQRASSVGKNYIRLIAEHSIGFLVILLIPTIHFGLVQRLWVIKSPVDREKCTCDCWDTVFKGSYEGTKENYKPGYKHIYINVTVNTFLIWAISLLVLIWTYQIVRHVTRLIFNGNLRIPMIIVVCGAIYPHYYSWWNFCNYLNDDFYEQWNHQMFFSLTELAGTLMALYMSDLRSECQPRLLTGMISIAMAHIFISASDQFLVNLFIGAEQFKRSRDIGFLVGDILTVLLSLVELFRYSKRKGLTMMGAVGKKHMCTGLAVTSMLVIVAMHI
;
A
#
# COMPACT_ATOMS: atom_id res chain seq x y z
N MET A 1 54.79 15.54 -9.09
CA MET A 1 53.94 15.80 -10.27
C MET A 1 52.54 16.10 -9.78
N LEU A 2 51.97 17.25 -10.15
CA LEU A 2 50.58 17.57 -9.83
C LEU A 2 49.65 16.76 -10.75
N PRO A 3 48.49 16.29 -10.27
CA PRO A 3 47.57 15.52 -11.09
C PRO A 3 47.08 16.35 -12.27
N ASN A 4 46.96 15.73 -13.45
CA ASN A 4 46.43 16.43 -14.62
C ASN A 4 44.91 16.64 -14.50
N ALA A 5 44.34 17.53 -15.32
CA ALA A 5 42.91 17.88 -15.24
C ALA A 5 41.97 16.66 -15.42
N ALA A 6 42.39 15.64 -16.17
CA ALA A 6 41.62 14.41 -16.38
C ALA A 6 41.59 13.53 -15.12
N GLU A 7 42.68 13.48 -14.35
CA GLU A 7 42.75 12.80 -13.05
C GLU A 7 41.87 13.49 -12.01
N TRP A 8 41.84 14.83 -11.99
CA TRP A 8 40.94 15.61 -11.13
C TRP A 8 39.46 15.39 -11.48
N GLN A 9 39.11 15.38 -12.77
CA GLN A 9 37.74 15.07 -13.20
C GLN A 9 37.33 13.64 -12.84
N ARG A 10 38.23 12.67 -12.97
CA ARG A 10 37.98 11.26 -12.62
C ARG A 10 37.84 11.07 -11.11
N ALA A 11 38.69 11.70 -10.30
CA ALA A 11 38.56 11.70 -8.84
C ALA A 11 37.26 12.38 -8.38
N SER A 12 36.89 13.50 -9.00
CA SER A 12 35.62 14.20 -8.74
C SER A 12 34.39 13.37 -9.09
N SER A 13 34.41 12.65 -10.21
CA SER A 13 33.30 11.78 -10.62
C SER A 13 33.17 10.55 -9.71
N VAL A 14 34.29 9.95 -9.31
CA VAL A 14 34.33 8.85 -8.33
C VAL A 14 33.77 9.31 -6.98
N GLY A 15 34.22 10.46 -6.46
CA GLY A 15 33.71 11.01 -5.20
C GLY A 15 32.19 11.28 -5.22
N LYS A 16 31.67 11.84 -6.32
CA LYS A 16 30.23 12.06 -6.51
C LYS A 16 29.44 10.75 -6.53
N ASN A 17 29.98 9.68 -7.13
CA ASN A 17 29.32 8.37 -7.15
C ASN A 17 29.27 7.73 -5.76
N TYR A 18 30.33 7.86 -4.95
CA TYR A 18 30.32 7.37 -3.56
C TYR A 18 29.32 8.13 -2.69
N ILE A 19 29.26 9.46 -2.78
CA ILE A 19 28.28 10.26 -2.02
C ILE A 19 26.85 9.86 -2.38
N ARG A 20 26.55 9.65 -3.67
CA ARG A 20 25.23 9.19 -4.12
C ARG A 20 24.88 7.82 -3.56
N LEU A 21 25.82 6.88 -3.59
CA LEU A 21 25.62 5.54 -3.05
C LEU A 21 25.33 5.59 -1.54
N ILE A 22 26.10 6.38 -0.78
CA ILE A 22 25.88 6.56 0.66
C ILE A 22 24.49 7.17 0.90
N ALA A 23 24.12 8.21 0.16
CA ALA A 23 22.82 8.86 0.30
C ALA A 23 21.65 7.91 -0.04
N GLU A 24 21.77 7.12 -1.11
CA GLU A 24 20.79 6.07 -1.48
C GLU A 24 20.51 5.11 -0.32
N HIS A 25 21.56 4.62 0.33
CA HIS A 25 21.45 3.71 1.46
C HIS A 25 20.89 4.40 2.72
N SER A 26 21.42 5.57 3.08
CA SER A 26 20.99 6.33 4.24
C SER A 26 19.52 6.73 4.16
N ILE A 27 19.03 7.16 2.98
CA ILE A 27 17.62 7.50 2.78
C ILE A 27 16.74 6.24 2.91
N GLY A 28 17.18 5.11 2.34
CA GLY A 28 16.50 3.82 2.49
C GLY A 28 16.28 3.43 3.95
N PHE A 29 17.34 3.50 4.77
CA PHE A 29 17.25 3.23 6.21
C PHE A 29 16.38 4.25 6.95
N LEU A 30 16.52 5.54 6.63
CA LEU A 30 15.75 6.60 7.27
C LEU A 30 14.24 6.42 7.06
N VAL A 31 13.81 6.10 5.83
CA VAL A 31 12.37 5.90 5.54
C VAL A 31 11.79 4.72 6.32
N ILE A 32 12.53 3.61 6.41
CA ILE A 32 12.11 2.45 7.21
C ILE A 32 11.89 2.81 8.68
N LEU A 33 12.73 3.68 9.25
CA LEU A 33 12.59 4.13 10.64
C LEU A 33 11.44 5.14 10.81
N LEU A 34 11.22 6.00 9.82
CA LEU A 34 10.22 7.06 9.89
C LEU A 34 8.78 6.51 9.80
N ILE A 35 8.52 5.51 8.96
CA ILE A 35 7.16 4.94 8.78
C ILE A 35 6.54 4.50 10.13
N PRO A 36 7.15 3.62 10.93
CA PRO A 36 6.60 3.21 12.22
C PRO A 36 6.60 4.38 13.21
N THR A 37 7.61 5.25 13.19
CA THR A 37 7.65 6.43 14.09
C THR A 37 6.46 7.37 13.84
N ILE A 38 6.09 7.58 12.58
CA ILE A 38 4.90 8.35 12.20
C ILE A 38 3.63 7.63 12.65
N HIS A 39 3.55 6.31 12.48
CA HIS A 39 2.40 5.53 12.92
C HIS A 39 2.19 5.61 14.44
N PHE A 40 3.20 5.29 15.23
CA PHE A 40 3.11 5.33 16.69
C PHE A 40 3.05 6.75 17.25
N GLY A 41 3.72 7.72 16.61
CA GLY A 41 3.78 9.10 17.10
C GLY A 41 2.54 9.94 16.77
N LEU A 42 2.00 9.79 15.56
CA LEU A 42 0.90 10.62 15.04
C LEU A 42 -0.41 9.82 14.94
N VAL A 43 -0.39 8.63 14.33
CA VAL A 43 -1.62 7.87 14.08
C VAL A 43 -2.22 7.34 15.38
N GLN A 44 -1.41 6.92 16.35
CA GLN A 44 -1.91 6.52 17.67
C GLN A 44 -2.70 7.65 18.36
N ARG A 45 -2.30 8.91 18.19
CA ARG A 45 -3.00 10.07 18.77
C ARG A 45 -4.35 10.35 18.10
N LEU A 46 -4.50 9.93 16.84
CA LEU A 46 -5.73 10.03 16.06
C LEU A 46 -6.64 8.81 16.25
N TRP A 47 -6.15 7.76 16.91
CA TRP A 47 -6.92 6.54 17.13
C TRP A 47 -7.97 6.77 18.23
N VAL A 48 -9.23 6.56 17.84
CA VAL A 48 -10.42 6.83 18.66
C VAL A 48 -10.42 5.97 19.93
N ILE A 49 -10.65 6.62 21.07
CA ILE A 49 -11.11 5.96 22.30
C ILE A 49 -12.50 5.42 21.99
N LYS A 50 -12.65 4.10 21.83
CA LYS A 50 -13.97 3.50 21.57
C LYS A 50 -14.97 3.90 22.66
N SER A 51 -16.20 4.17 22.25
CA SER A 51 -17.31 4.41 23.18
C SER A 51 -17.54 3.15 24.04
N PRO A 52 -17.91 3.31 25.33
CA PRO A 52 -18.26 2.18 26.19
C PRO A 52 -19.38 1.34 25.57
N VAL A 53 -19.28 0.01 25.67
CA VAL A 53 -20.32 -0.91 25.21
C VAL A 53 -21.58 -0.71 26.05
N ASP A 54 -22.72 -0.45 25.37
CA ASP A 54 -24.04 -0.38 26.00
C ASP A 54 -24.53 -1.80 26.33
N ARG A 55 -24.48 -2.14 27.61
CA ARG A 55 -24.78 -3.49 28.13
C ARG A 55 -26.27 -3.81 28.15
N GLU A 56 -27.13 -2.81 28.02
CA GLU A 56 -28.59 -3.01 28.10
C GLU A 56 -29.18 -3.50 26.76
N LYS A 57 -28.43 -3.38 25.65
CA LYS A 57 -28.88 -3.72 24.29
C LYS A 57 -28.07 -4.80 23.59
N CYS A 58 -27.04 -5.35 24.23
CA CYS A 58 -26.18 -6.35 23.60
C CYS A 58 -26.84 -7.74 23.64
N THR A 59 -27.07 -8.35 22.46
CA THR A 59 -27.83 -9.60 22.29
C THR A 59 -27.03 -10.74 21.62
N CYS A 60 -25.69 -10.70 21.64
CA CYS A 60 -24.87 -11.66 20.89
C CYS A 60 -24.60 -12.97 21.66
N ASP A 61 -25.16 -14.09 21.19
CA ASP A 61 -24.98 -15.47 21.71
C ASP A 61 -23.70 -16.20 21.21
N CYS A 62 -22.65 -15.50 20.77
CA CYS A 62 -21.48 -16.11 20.06
C CYS A 62 -20.42 -16.73 21.00
N TRP A 63 -20.87 -17.44 22.03
CA TRP A 63 -20.04 -18.19 22.96
C TRP A 63 -19.59 -19.52 22.32
N ASP A 64 -18.61 -19.47 21.42
CA ASP A 64 -17.69 -20.59 21.23
C ASP A 64 -16.26 -20.11 20.93
N THR A 65 -15.37 -20.86 21.52
CA THR A 65 -13.97 -20.74 21.86
C THR A 65 -13.02 -20.39 20.71
N VAL A 66 -12.19 -19.36 20.92
CA VAL A 66 -10.71 -19.37 20.91
C VAL A 66 -10.22 -17.91 20.89
N PHE A 67 -9.57 -17.52 21.99
CA PHE A 67 -8.62 -16.41 22.13
C PHE A 67 -9.02 -14.94 22.26
N LYS A 68 -10.29 -14.52 22.29
CA LYS A 68 -10.64 -13.12 22.64
C LYS A 68 -11.87 -12.90 23.52
N GLY A 69 -12.58 -13.96 23.92
CA GLY A 69 -13.73 -13.91 24.82
C GLY A 69 -13.34 -13.98 26.30
N SER A 70 -12.94 -12.84 26.87
CA SER A 70 -12.88 -12.45 28.31
C SER A 70 -11.95 -11.24 28.58
N TYR A 71 -11.54 -10.50 27.53
CA TYR A 71 -10.80 -9.23 27.67
C TYR A 71 -11.68 -7.99 27.95
N GLU A 72 -13.01 -8.15 28.08
CA GLU A 72 -13.95 -7.05 28.37
C GLU A 72 -14.80 -7.30 29.64
N GLY A 73 -14.36 -8.19 30.55
CA GLY A 73 -15.07 -8.52 31.80
C GLY A 73 -14.35 -8.08 33.07
N THR A 74 -14.94 -7.13 33.81
CA THR A 74 -14.71 -6.76 35.22
C THR A 74 -13.51 -5.85 35.57
N LYS A 75 -13.64 -4.54 35.28
CA LYS A 75 -13.34 -3.45 36.22
C LYS A 75 -13.83 -2.12 35.64
N GLU A 76 -14.56 -1.34 36.44
CA GLU A 76 -15.31 -0.12 36.11
C GLU A 76 -14.51 1.05 35.49
N ASN A 77 -13.26 0.88 35.08
CA ASN A 77 -12.40 1.97 34.61
C ASN A 77 -11.44 1.58 33.47
N TYR A 78 -11.89 0.81 32.48
CA TYR A 78 -11.01 0.43 31.37
C TYR A 78 -11.31 1.21 30.08
N LYS A 79 -10.33 2.02 29.66
CA LYS A 79 -10.24 2.57 28.30
C LYS A 79 -9.61 1.49 27.42
N PRO A 80 -10.23 1.09 26.28
CA PRO A 80 -9.60 0.15 25.37
C PRO A 80 -8.30 0.77 24.85
N GLY A 81 -7.18 0.29 25.38
CA GLY A 81 -5.83 0.71 25.02
C GLY A 81 -5.30 -0.09 23.83
N TYR A 82 -4.15 0.35 23.31
CA TYR A 82 -3.37 -0.42 22.36
C TYR A 82 -2.98 -1.77 22.99
N LYS A 83 -3.27 -2.88 22.31
CA LYS A 83 -2.91 -4.22 22.78
C LYS A 83 -1.44 -4.48 22.49
N HIS A 84 -0.73 -5.07 23.45
CA HIS A 84 0.66 -5.49 23.24
C HIS A 84 0.70 -6.73 22.34
N ILE A 85 1.72 -6.81 21.48
CA ILE A 85 1.99 -7.99 20.65
C ILE A 85 2.55 -9.10 21.55
N TYR A 86 1.99 -10.31 21.44
CA TYR A 86 2.53 -11.48 22.13
C TYR A 86 3.66 -12.10 21.31
N ILE A 87 4.84 -12.27 21.91
CA ILE A 87 5.98 -12.91 21.25
C ILE A 87 6.20 -14.26 21.92
N ASN A 88 5.76 -15.32 21.25
CA ASN A 88 5.99 -16.71 21.65
C ASN A 88 6.87 -17.39 20.59
N VAL A 89 7.47 -18.54 20.92
CA VAL A 89 8.23 -19.33 19.92
C VAL A 89 7.25 -20.26 19.18
N THR A 90 6.51 -19.71 18.23
CA THR A 90 5.52 -20.45 17.42
C THR A 90 5.73 -20.23 15.91
N VAL A 91 5.09 -21.06 15.08
CA VAL A 91 5.02 -20.85 13.62
C VAL A 91 4.38 -19.49 13.31
N ASN A 92 3.33 -19.13 14.07
CA ASN A 92 2.80 -17.78 14.27
C ASN A 92 3.84 -16.67 14.16
N THR A 93 4.70 -16.65 15.16
CA THR A 93 5.72 -15.63 15.34
C THR A 93 6.81 -15.71 14.26
N PHE A 94 7.15 -16.91 13.77
CA PHE A 94 8.05 -17.05 12.63
C PHE A 94 7.48 -16.41 11.35
N LEU A 95 6.20 -16.62 11.05
CA LEU A 95 5.53 -16.03 9.89
C LEU A 95 5.45 -14.51 10.02
N ILE A 96 5.10 -13.98 11.19
CA ILE A 96 5.12 -12.53 11.46
C ILE A 96 6.51 -11.95 11.21
N TRP A 97 7.56 -12.61 11.72
CA TRP A 97 8.94 -12.19 11.50
C TRP A 97 9.33 -12.22 10.02
N ALA A 98 9.01 -13.31 9.30
CA ALA A 98 9.34 -13.48 7.89
C ALA A 98 8.63 -12.44 7.01
N ILE A 99 7.32 -12.23 7.21
CA ILE A 99 6.54 -11.22 6.48
C ILE A 99 7.09 -9.82 6.76
N SER A 100 7.38 -9.50 8.02
CA SER A 100 7.95 -8.20 8.40
C SER A 100 9.30 -7.97 7.74
N LEU A 101 10.18 -8.99 7.72
CA LEU A 101 11.47 -8.91 7.06
C LEU A 101 11.33 -8.67 5.55
N LEU A 102 10.40 -9.37 4.89
CA LEU A 102 10.13 -9.18 3.46
C LEU A 102 9.65 -7.75 3.17
N VAL A 103 8.70 -7.23 3.96
CA VAL A 103 8.20 -5.85 3.83
C VAL A 103 9.34 -4.85 4.01
N LEU A 104 10.19 -5.01 5.03
CA LEU A 104 11.34 -4.12 5.26
C LEU A 104 12.33 -4.14 4.09
N ILE A 105 12.69 -5.32 3.58
CA ILE A 105 13.59 -5.46 2.43
C ILE A 105 12.98 -4.81 1.18
N TRP A 106 11.69 -5.02 0.92
CA TRP A 106 11.02 -4.43 -0.23
C TRP A 106 10.93 -2.91 -0.13
N THR A 107 10.48 -2.37 1.01
CA THR A 107 10.43 -0.92 1.23
C THR A 107 11.82 -0.30 1.03
N TYR A 108 12.86 -0.91 1.59
CA TYR A 108 14.24 -0.47 1.39
C TYR A 108 14.64 -0.41 -0.09
N GLN A 109 14.40 -1.49 -0.84
CA GLN A 109 14.78 -1.54 -2.26
C GLN A 109 13.99 -0.55 -3.10
N ILE A 110 12.70 -0.36 -2.81
CA ILE A 110 11.84 0.63 -3.49
C ILE A 110 12.36 2.04 -3.25
N VAL A 111 12.62 2.41 -1.99
CA VAL A 111 13.14 3.74 -1.63
C VAL A 111 14.47 3.98 -2.32
N ARG A 112 15.40 3.01 -2.24
CA ARG A 112 16.70 3.09 -2.90
C ARG A 112 16.57 3.28 -4.41
N HIS A 113 15.69 2.53 -5.06
CA HIS A 113 15.41 2.66 -6.50
C HIS A 113 14.87 4.06 -6.84
N VAL A 114 13.89 4.56 -6.09
CA VAL A 114 13.32 5.89 -6.29
C VAL A 114 14.36 6.99 -6.07
N THR A 115 15.17 6.90 -5.00
CA THR A 115 16.27 7.83 -4.73
C THR A 115 17.27 7.87 -5.88
N ARG A 116 17.63 6.70 -6.43
CA ARG A 116 18.50 6.63 -7.61
C ARG A 116 17.88 7.32 -8.82
N LEU A 117 16.59 7.12 -9.08
CA LEU A 117 15.90 7.79 -10.18
C LEU A 117 15.86 9.31 -9.99
N ILE A 118 15.68 9.79 -8.74
CA ILE A 118 15.75 11.22 -8.39
C ILE A 118 17.14 11.78 -8.70
N PHE A 119 18.21 11.14 -8.22
CA PHE A 119 19.59 11.61 -8.44
C PHE A 119 20.00 11.61 -9.91
N ASN A 120 19.38 10.76 -10.72
CA ASN A 120 19.61 10.69 -12.16
C ASN A 120 18.65 11.57 -12.98
N GLY A 121 17.68 12.25 -12.35
CA GLY A 121 16.69 13.07 -13.06
C GLY A 121 15.74 12.27 -13.97
N ASN A 122 15.64 10.96 -13.77
CA ASN A 122 14.89 10.05 -14.65
C ASN A 122 13.55 9.64 -14.05
N LEU A 123 13.00 10.43 -13.14
CA LEU A 123 11.81 10.08 -12.37
C LEU A 123 10.52 10.45 -13.11
N ARG A 124 9.64 9.48 -13.35
CA ARG A 124 8.27 9.72 -13.85
C ARG A 124 7.35 10.03 -12.68
N ILE A 125 7.19 11.33 -12.38
CA ILE A 125 6.45 11.84 -11.22
C ILE A 125 5.05 11.20 -11.04
N PRO A 126 4.20 11.06 -12.08
CA PRO A 126 2.88 10.44 -11.89
C PRO A 126 2.93 9.03 -11.31
N MET A 127 3.88 8.20 -11.75
CA MET A 127 4.02 6.83 -11.24
C MET A 127 4.51 6.81 -9.79
N ILE A 128 5.33 7.79 -9.40
CA ILE A 128 5.78 7.90 -8.01
C ILE A 128 4.65 8.36 -7.09
N ILE A 129 3.77 9.25 -7.56
CA ILE A 129 2.58 9.62 -6.77
C ILE A 129 1.69 8.39 -6.55
N VAL A 130 1.54 7.52 -7.55
CA VAL A 130 0.83 6.24 -7.40
C VAL A 130 1.52 5.33 -6.37
N VAL A 131 2.85 5.16 -6.46
CA VAL A 131 3.61 4.37 -5.47
C VAL A 131 3.47 4.94 -4.05
N CYS A 132 3.49 6.27 -3.90
CA CYS A 132 3.26 6.92 -2.61
C CYS A 132 1.83 6.68 -2.08
N GLY A 133 0.83 6.69 -2.96
CA GLY A 133 -0.55 6.37 -2.61
C GLY A 133 -0.73 4.92 -2.12
N ALA A 134 0.11 3.99 -2.61
CA ALA A 134 0.09 2.59 -2.21
C ALA A 134 0.77 2.34 -0.84
N ILE A 135 1.47 3.31 -0.24
CA ILE A 135 2.15 3.11 1.06
C ILE A 135 1.15 2.77 2.16
N TYR A 136 0.02 3.48 2.22
CA TYR A 136 -0.98 3.26 3.26
C TYR A 136 -1.61 1.86 3.17
N PRO A 137 -2.13 1.41 2.00
CA PRO A 137 -2.65 0.06 1.84
C PRO A 137 -1.64 -1.06 2.16
N HIS A 138 -0.38 -0.95 1.70
CA HIS A 138 0.66 -1.94 2.01
C HIS A 138 0.98 -1.99 3.50
N TYR A 139 1.07 -0.83 4.16
CA TYR A 139 1.34 -0.76 5.59
C TYR A 139 0.17 -1.33 6.40
N TYR A 140 -1.06 -1.00 6.03
CA TYR A 140 -2.26 -1.55 6.65
C TYR A 140 -2.33 -3.07 6.49
N SER A 141 -2.03 -3.57 5.28
CA SER A 141 -1.95 -5.00 4.98
C SER A 141 -0.95 -5.73 5.87
N TRP A 142 0.29 -5.21 5.97
CA TRP A 142 1.30 -5.75 6.88
C TRP A 142 0.81 -5.78 8.34
N TRP A 143 0.20 -4.69 8.80
CA TRP A 143 -0.33 -4.59 10.15
C TRP A 143 -1.42 -5.63 10.42
N ASN A 144 -2.33 -5.86 9.48
CA ASN A 144 -3.37 -6.88 9.60
C ASN A 144 -2.82 -8.30 9.58
N PHE A 145 -1.86 -8.62 8.70
CA PHE A 145 -1.21 -9.93 8.74
C PHE A 145 -0.56 -10.18 10.10
N CYS A 146 0.09 -9.16 10.68
CA CYS A 146 0.65 -9.26 12.03
C CYS A 146 -0.45 -9.57 13.06
N ASN A 147 -1.56 -8.84 13.03
CA ASN A 147 -2.67 -9.06 13.97
C ASN A 147 -3.31 -10.44 13.80
N TYR A 148 -3.64 -10.83 12.57
CA TYR A 148 -4.28 -12.12 12.28
C TYR A 148 -3.44 -13.31 12.75
N LEU A 149 -2.14 -13.26 12.49
CA LEU A 149 -1.20 -14.29 12.95
C LEU A 149 -0.95 -14.24 14.45
N ASN A 150 -0.96 -13.05 15.07
CA ASN A 150 -0.75 -12.92 16.52
C ASN A 150 -1.96 -13.34 17.34
N ASP A 151 -3.15 -13.17 16.75
CA ASP A 151 -4.43 -13.41 17.38
C ASP A 151 -5.10 -14.73 16.97
N ASP A 152 -4.47 -15.50 16.07
CA ASP A 152 -5.04 -16.68 15.41
C ASP A 152 -6.44 -16.41 14.80
N PHE A 153 -6.61 -15.23 14.20
CA PHE A 153 -7.86 -14.77 13.60
C PHE A 153 -7.76 -14.73 12.07
N TYR A 154 -8.35 -15.72 11.40
CA TYR A 154 -8.17 -15.93 9.96
C TYR A 154 -9.43 -15.70 9.11
N GLU A 155 -10.56 -15.29 9.68
CA GLU A 155 -11.81 -15.08 8.92
C GLU A 155 -11.65 -14.10 7.76
N GLN A 156 -10.84 -13.06 7.95
CA GLN A 156 -10.58 -12.02 6.94
C GLN A 156 -9.28 -12.25 6.16
N TRP A 157 -8.64 -13.41 6.34
CA TRP A 157 -7.33 -13.71 5.75
C TRP A 157 -7.38 -13.69 4.21
N ASN A 158 -8.39 -14.31 3.61
CA ASN A 158 -8.49 -14.41 2.15
C ASN A 158 -8.75 -13.05 1.50
N HIS A 159 -9.66 -12.25 2.07
CA HIS A 159 -9.87 -10.86 1.64
C HIS A 159 -8.57 -10.05 1.73
N GLN A 160 -7.87 -10.14 2.86
CA GLN A 160 -6.62 -9.41 3.06
C GLN A 160 -5.54 -9.84 2.07
N MET A 161 -5.39 -11.14 1.82
CA MET A 161 -4.47 -11.67 0.81
C MET A 161 -4.83 -11.18 -0.60
N PHE A 162 -6.11 -11.18 -0.96
CA PHE A 162 -6.58 -10.70 -2.25
C PHE A 162 -6.17 -9.24 -2.49
N PHE A 163 -6.52 -8.34 -1.57
CA PHE A 163 -6.18 -6.92 -1.70
C PHE A 163 -4.66 -6.69 -1.69
N SER A 164 -3.91 -7.36 -0.81
CA SER A 164 -2.46 -7.21 -0.76
C SER A 164 -1.78 -7.65 -2.06
N LEU A 165 -2.26 -8.73 -2.69
CA LEU A 165 -1.70 -9.22 -3.96
C LEU A 165 -2.02 -8.30 -5.13
N THR A 166 -3.26 -7.78 -5.22
CA THR A 166 -3.64 -6.85 -6.29
C THR A 166 -2.98 -5.48 -6.12
N GLU A 167 -2.86 -4.97 -4.89
CA GLU A 167 -2.11 -3.75 -4.56
C GLU A 167 -0.62 -3.89 -4.90
N LEU A 168 -0.02 -5.04 -4.60
CA LEU A 168 1.36 -5.35 -4.96
C LEU A 168 1.54 -5.35 -6.48
N ALA A 169 0.64 -6.01 -7.22
CA ALA A 169 0.68 -6.02 -8.68
C ALA A 169 0.60 -4.59 -9.25
N GLY A 170 -0.33 -3.77 -8.76
CA GLY A 170 -0.46 -2.34 -9.10
C GLY A 170 0.84 -1.57 -8.86
N THR A 171 1.45 -1.78 -7.69
CA THR A 171 2.68 -1.11 -7.26
C THR A 171 3.87 -1.51 -8.12
N LEU A 172 4.03 -2.80 -8.44
CA LEU A 172 5.10 -3.31 -9.30
C LEU A 172 4.99 -2.74 -10.72
N MET A 173 3.77 -2.63 -11.27
CA MET A 173 3.54 -1.99 -12.57
C MET A 173 3.92 -0.50 -12.54
N ALA A 174 3.54 0.22 -11.48
CA ALA A 174 3.90 1.63 -11.31
C ALA A 174 5.43 1.82 -11.18
N LEU A 175 6.09 0.97 -10.39
CA LEU A 175 7.55 0.98 -10.22
C LEU A 175 8.27 0.66 -11.53
N TYR A 176 7.81 -0.32 -12.28
CA TYR A 176 8.37 -0.64 -13.60
C TYR A 176 8.29 0.57 -14.55
N MET A 177 7.19 1.32 -14.49
CA MET A 177 6.98 2.53 -15.28
C MET A 177 7.52 3.81 -14.61
N SER A 178 8.24 3.73 -13.49
CA SER A 178 8.75 4.92 -12.79
C SER A 178 9.98 5.57 -13.44
N ASP A 179 10.70 4.82 -14.28
CA ASP A 179 11.87 5.31 -15.02
C ASP A 179 11.44 5.97 -16.35
N LEU A 180 11.86 7.22 -16.57
CA LEU A 180 11.61 7.96 -17.81
C LEU A 180 12.26 7.32 -19.04
N ARG A 181 13.33 6.53 -18.85
CA ARG A 181 14.02 5.80 -19.93
C ARG A 181 13.20 4.61 -20.43
N SER A 182 12.31 4.08 -19.60
CA SER A 182 11.38 3.02 -19.97
C SER A 182 10.14 3.61 -20.62
N GLU A 183 9.79 3.17 -21.83
CA GLU A 183 8.55 3.61 -22.47
C GLU A 183 7.33 3.19 -21.65
N CYS A 184 6.41 4.12 -21.44
CA CYS A 184 5.16 3.85 -20.73
C CYS A 184 4.30 2.89 -21.58
N GLN A 185 3.88 1.77 -21.00
CA GLN A 185 3.18 0.71 -21.75
C GLN A 185 1.67 0.83 -21.55
N PRO A 186 0.87 1.06 -22.61
CA PRO A 186 -0.60 1.15 -22.48
C PRO A 186 -1.22 -0.04 -21.77
N ARG A 187 -0.73 -1.26 -22.03
CA ARG A 187 -1.22 -2.49 -21.38
C ARG A 187 -1.07 -2.46 -19.84
N LEU A 188 0.02 -1.90 -19.32
CA LEU A 188 0.27 -1.83 -17.88
C LEU A 188 -0.58 -0.73 -17.23
N LEU A 189 -0.72 0.42 -17.91
CA LEU A 189 -1.64 1.48 -17.48
C LEU A 189 -3.09 0.97 -17.43
N THR A 190 -3.54 0.22 -18.43
CA THR A 190 -4.86 -0.41 -18.41
C THR A 190 -4.98 -1.43 -17.27
N GLY A 191 -3.95 -2.24 -17.01
CA GLY A 191 -3.94 -3.16 -15.87
C GLY A 191 -4.07 -2.46 -14.51
N MET A 192 -3.34 -1.36 -14.31
CA MET A 192 -3.43 -0.54 -13.10
C MET A 192 -4.82 0.07 -12.93
N ILE A 193 -5.40 0.62 -14.01
CA ILE A 193 -6.78 1.14 -14.01
C ILE A 193 -7.75 0.01 -13.65
N SER A 194 -7.60 -1.17 -14.24
CA SER A 194 -8.49 -2.31 -13.99
C SER A 194 -8.50 -2.75 -12.53
N ILE A 195 -7.33 -2.82 -11.89
CA ILE A 195 -7.20 -3.18 -10.47
C ILE A 195 -7.84 -2.09 -9.59
N ALA A 196 -7.46 -0.82 -9.79
CA ALA A 196 -7.97 0.28 -8.97
C ALA A 196 -9.50 0.44 -9.12
N MET A 197 -10.03 0.26 -10.33
CA MET A 197 -11.49 0.24 -10.55
C MET A 197 -12.16 -0.93 -9.83
N ALA A 198 -11.55 -2.13 -9.85
CA ALA A 198 -12.09 -3.27 -9.10
C ALA A 198 -12.15 -2.95 -7.59
N HIS A 199 -11.08 -2.38 -7.01
CA HIS A 199 -11.07 -1.98 -5.60
C HIS A 199 -12.14 -0.94 -5.28
N ILE A 200 -12.32 0.07 -6.14
CA ILE A 200 -13.38 1.07 -5.97
C ILE A 200 -14.75 0.41 -5.99
N PHE A 201 -15.01 -0.51 -6.93
CA PHE A 201 -16.30 -1.21 -6.99
C PHE A 201 -16.54 -2.13 -5.80
N ILE A 202 -15.54 -2.90 -5.40
CA ILE A 202 -15.63 -3.79 -4.24
C ILE A 202 -15.88 -2.95 -2.97
N SER A 203 -15.09 -1.90 -2.77
CA SER A 203 -15.27 -0.98 -1.64
C SER A 203 -16.68 -0.39 -1.67
N ALA A 204 -17.11 0.16 -2.82
CA ALA A 204 -18.45 0.74 -2.96
C ALA A 204 -19.60 -0.25 -2.71
N SER A 205 -19.40 -1.54 -2.98
CA SER A 205 -20.38 -2.60 -2.71
C SER A 205 -20.46 -3.03 -1.24
N ASP A 206 -19.47 -2.66 -0.43
CA ASP A 206 -19.40 -2.96 1.00
C ASP A 206 -19.91 -1.79 1.87
N GLN A 207 -19.69 -1.84 3.18
CA GLN A 207 -20.03 -0.82 4.17
C GLN A 207 -19.39 0.55 3.90
N PHE A 208 -18.51 0.69 2.90
CA PHE A 208 -17.77 1.91 2.57
C PHE A 208 -18.67 3.14 2.37
N LEU A 209 -19.70 3.04 1.50
CA LEU A 209 -20.59 4.17 1.21
C LEU A 209 -21.38 4.56 2.46
N VAL A 210 -21.81 3.55 3.25
CA VAL A 210 -22.49 3.75 4.53
C VAL A 210 -21.55 4.45 5.52
N ASN A 211 -20.28 4.04 5.59
CA ASN A 211 -19.30 4.62 6.51
C ASN A 211 -18.95 6.07 6.16
N LEU A 212 -18.89 6.39 4.85
CA LEU A 212 -18.55 7.71 4.35
C LEU A 212 -19.70 8.71 4.52
N PHE A 213 -20.95 8.30 4.24
CA PHE A 213 -22.10 9.21 4.18
C PHE A 213 -23.02 9.18 5.40
N ILE A 214 -23.14 8.04 6.09
CA ILE A 214 -24.16 7.83 7.14
C ILE A 214 -23.57 7.93 8.56
N GLY A 215 -22.24 8.02 8.66
CA GLY A 215 -21.58 8.39 9.91
C GLY A 215 -20.95 7.22 10.65
N ALA A 216 -19.94 6.57 10.05
CA ALA A 216 -19.09 5.67 10.81
C ALA A 216 -18.19 6.42 11.81
N GLU A 217 -17.71 5.68 12.82
CA GLU A 217 -16.63 6.10 13.72
C GLU A 217 -15.45 6.67 12.91
N GLN A 218 -14.82 7.73 13.42
CA GLN A 218 -13.77 8.47 12.70
C GLN A 218 -12.67 7.56 12.14
N PHE A 219 -12.28 6.51 12.87
CA PHE A 219 -11.28 5.55 12.42
C PHE A 219 -11.69 4.81 11.15
N LYS A 220 -12.91 4.26 11.09
CA LYS A 220 -13.41 3.53 9.91
C LYS A 220 -13.45 4.47 8.69
N ARG A 221 -13.90 5.71 8.90
CA ARG A 221 -13.92 6.74 7.85
C ARG A 221 -12.52 7.10 7.35
N SER A 222 -11.57 7.36 8.25
CA SER A 222 -10.18 7.70 7.88
C SER A 222 -9.49 6.55 7.15
N ARG A 223 -9.74 5.31 7.58
CA ARG A 223 -9.25 4.11 6.90
C ARG A 223 -9.77 4.02 5.47
N ASP A 224 -11.08 4.09 5.32
CA ASP A 224 -11.78 3.96 4.05
C ASP A 224 -11.32 5.05 3.06
N ILE A 225 -11.19 6.31 3.52
CA ILE A 225 -10.63 7.40 2.73
C ILE A 225 -9.18 7.09 2.28
N GLY A 226 -8.35 6.55 3.18
CA GLY A 226 -6.97 6.20 2.87
C GLY A 226 -6.84 5.22 1.71
N PHE A 227 -7.72 4.21 1.65
CA PHE A 227 -7.79 3.28 0.52
C PHE A 227 -8.29 3.95 -0.76
N LEU A 228 -9.43 4.63 -0.70
CA LEU A 228 -10.07 5.22 -1.88
C LEU A 228 -9.17 6.25 -2.57
N VAL A 229 -8.46 7.08 -1.80
CA VAL A 229 -7.56 8.10 -2.37
C VAL A 229 -6.46 7.46 -3.21
N GLY A 230 -5.88 6.34 -2.75
CA GLY A 230 -4.85 5.61 -3.50
C GLY A 230 -5.36 5.09 -4.85
N ASP A 231 -6.55 4.50 -4.86
CA ASP A 231 -7.16 3.96 -6.09
C ASP A 231 -7.57 5.08 -7.06
N ILE A 232 -8.18 6.17 -6.57
CA ILE A 232 -8.53 7.33 -7.40
C ILE A 232 -7.27 7.92 -8.05
N LEU A 233 -6.20 8.13 -7.28
CA LEU A 233 -4.93 8.62 -7.82
C LEU A 233 -4.38 7.67 -8.89
N THR A 234 -4.46 6.36 -8.65
CA THR A 234 -4.02 5.34 -9.61
C THR A 234 -4.77 5.44 -10.93
N VAL A 235 -6.11 5.57 -10.89
CA VAL A 235 -6.94 5.72 -12.09
C VAL A 235 -6.58 7.02 -12.82
N LEU A 236 -6.62 8.16 -12.13
CA LEU A 236 -6.44 9.48 -12.74
C LEU A 236 -5.05 9.62 -13.37
N LEU A 237 -3.99 9.24 -12.64
CA LEU A 237 -2.62 9.40 -13.13
C LEU A 237 -2.28 8.40 -14.23
N SER A 238 -2.85 7.20 -14.20
CA SER A 238 -2.71 6.25 -15.31
C SER A 238 -3.42 6.74 -16.58
N LEU A 239 -4.59 7.36 -16.45
CA LEU A 239 -5.29 7.99 -17.58
C LEU A 239 -4.50 9.18 -18.14
N VAL A 240 -3.89 10.00 -17.29
CA VAL A 240 -3.04 11.12 -17.71
C VAL A 240 -1.82 10.63 -18.51
N GLU A 241 -1.14 9.58 -18.04
CA GLU A 241 0.00 9.01 -18.75
C GLU A 241 -0.42 8.31 -20.05
N LEU A 242 -1.58 7.68 -20.08
CA LEU A 242 -2.14 7.10 -21.30
C LEU A 242 -2.47 8.19 -22.33
N PHE A 243 -3.09 9.29 -21.91
CA PHE A 243 -3.37 10.44 -22.77
C PHE A 243 -2.08 11.05 -23.33
N ARG A 244 -1.05 11.23 -22.48
CA ARG A 244 0.27 11.73 -22.91
C ARG A 244 0.92 10.79 -23.92
N TYR A 245 0.82 9.48 -23.70
CA TYR A 245 1.31 8.46 -24.64
C TYR A 245 0.58 8.57 -25.99
N SER A 246 -0.75 8.61 -25.98
CA SER A 246 -1.58 8.72 -27.19
C SER A 246 -1.23 9.97 -28.00
N LYS A 247 -1.09 11.12 -27.34
CA LYS A 247 -0.70 12.38 -27.99
C LYS A 247 0.68 12.29 -28.64
N ARG A 248 1.66 11.68 -27.98
CA ARG A 248 3.02 11.48 -28.56
C ARG A 248 3.03 10.58 -29.78
N LYS A 249 2.11 9.60 -29.85
CA LYS A 249 2.01 8.66 -30.98
C LYS A 249 1.02 9.10 -32.06
N GLY A 250 0.34 10.24 -31.89
CA GLY A 250 -0.70 10.69 -32.82
C GLY A 250 -1.94 9.79 -32.85
N LEU A 251 -2.21 9.07 -31.76
CA LEU A 251 -3.34 8.15 -31.62
C LEU A 251 -4.42 8.73 -30.71
N THR A 252 -5.65 8.22 -30.82
CA THR A 252 -6.65 8.38 -29.76
C THR A 252 -6.30 7.51 -28.56
N MET A 253 -6.85 7.77 -27.36
CA MET A 253 -6.63 6.89 -26.20
C MET A 253 -7.10 5.46 -26.46
N MET A 254 -8.27 5.30 -27.09
CA MET A 254 -8.76 3.98 -27.51
C MET A 254 -7.83 3.32 -28.53
N GLY A 255 -7.27 4.09 -29.47
CA GLY A 255 -6.28 3.59 -30.43
C GLY A 255 -4.98 3.13 -29.78
N ALA A 256 -4.51 3.85 -28.76
CA ALA A 256 -3.29 3.51 -28.02
C ALA A 256 -3.44 2.27 -27.13
N VAL A 257 -4.60 2.07 -26.52
CA VAL A 257 -4.91 0.85 -25.77
C VAL A 257 -5.16 -0.31 -26.72
N GLY A 258 -5.92 -0.09 -27.79
CA GLY A 258 -6.40 -1.14 -28.68
C GLY A 258 -7.54 -1.97 -28.07
N LYS A 259 -8.44 -2.48 -28.92
CA LYS A 259 -9.64 -3.21 -28.49
C LYS A 259 -9.32 -4.40 -27.58
N LYS A 260 -8.26 -5.16 -27.90
CA LYS A 260 -7.84 -6.34 -27.14
C LYS A 260 -7.52 -6.02 -25.67
N HIS A 261 -6.73 -4.98 -25.43
CA HIS A 261 -6.35 -4.61 -24.06
C HIS A 261 -7.51 -3.99 -23.28
N MET A 262 -8.42 -3.28 -23.95
CA MET A 262 -9.64 -2.77 -23.33
C MET A 262 -10.57 -3.91 -22.89
N CYS A 263 -10.82 -4.89 -23.76
CA CYS A 263 -11.60 -6.09 -23.41
C CYS A 263 -10.94 -6.89 -22.29
N THR A 264 -9.61 -7.03 -22.34
CA THR A 264 -8.83 -7.70 -21.27
C THR A 264 -8.98 -6.94 -19.96
N GLY A 265 -8.88 -5.61 -19.97
CA GLY A 265 -9.03 -4.79 -18.78
C GLY A 265 -10.42 -4.91 -18.14
N LEU A 266 -11.48 -4.90 -18.96
CA LEU A 266 -12.85 -5.12 -18.48
C LEU A 266 -13.00 -6.52 -17.87
N ALA A 267 -12.51 -7.56 -18.56
CA ALA A 267 -12.56 -8.92 -18.07
C ALA A 267 -11.82 -9.10 -16.74
N VAL A 268 -10.62 -8.49 -16.61
CA VAL A 268 -9.85 -8.50 -15.36
C VAL A 268 -10.62 -7.81 -14.24
N THR A 269 -11.16 -6.61 -14.47
CA THR A 269 -11.96 -5.90 -13.45
C THR A 269 -13.16 -6.73 -13.02
N SER A 270 -13.95 -7.27 -13.95
CA SER A 270 -15.11 -8.11 -13.63
C SER A 270 -14.71 -9.36 -12.86
N MET A 271 -13.64 -10.05 -13.28
CA MET A 271 -13.15 -11.24 -12.60
C MET A 271 -12.70 -10.92 -11.17
N LEU A 272 -11.95 -9.84 -10.97
CA LEU A 272 -11.50 -9.42 -9.64
C LEU A 272 -12.69 -9.10 -8.71
N VAL A 273 -13.70 -8.39 -9.21
CA VAL A 273 -14.92 -8.10 -8.43
C VAL A 273 -15.67 -9.39 -8.08
N ILE A 274 -15.85 -10.31 -9.04
CA ILE A 274 -16.54 -11.59 -8.80
C ILE A 274 -15.78 -12.41 -7.74
N VAL A 275 -14.46 -12.54 -7.88
CA VAL A 275 -13.64 -13.28 -6.92
C VAL A 275 -13.75 -12.65 -5.53
N ALA A 276 -13.64 -11.33 -5.43
CA ALA A 276 -13.73 -10.62 -4.15
C ALA A 276 -15.09 -10.80 -3.44
N MET A 277 -16.17 -11.01 -4.19
CA MET A 277 -17.50 -11.27 -3.63
C MET A 277 -17.72 -12.71 -3.14
N HIS A 278 -16.82 -13.65 -3.48
CA HIS A 278 -16.95 -15.09 -3.16
C HIS A 278 -15.87 -15.62 -2.21
N ILE A 279 -14.86 -14.81 -1.90
CA ILE A 279 -13.87 -15.09 -0.85
C ILE A 279 -14.33 -14.49 0.48
#